data_AF-A0A7C1Z9X9-F1
#
_entry.id   AF-A0A7C1Z9X9-F1
#
_cell.length_a   1.000
_cell.length_b   1.000
_cell.length_c   1.000
_cell.angle_alpha   90.00
_cell.angle_beta   90.00
_cell.angle_gamma   90.00
#
_symmetry.space_group_name_H-M   'P 1'
#
loop_
_entity.id
_entity.type
_entity.pdbx_description
1 polymer ?
#
loop_
_entity_poly.entity_id
_entity_poly.type
_entity_poly.pdbx_seq_one_letter_code
_entity_poly.pdbx_strand_id
1 'polypeptide(L)'
;MTGETFQPARIYYKLFDEKEKIIKIFLRLGCMYFDKRYNQWTWLYRNEAKKLKFKYPYSSIPREKQPLILGKFSFKTKDEFVLSVNSFERVTKAIVFFDNYIRKKFAKALELEIINKLLDVSASDNLLDTDVLFDKYGPPHKIDPETVIKDFYETAAKGKTKEEGIAKVYLLYQELSKKSLPIVERIPTNYYESGISQLQGGLNLRQIVAYRHWNGETDITVHDIIEEAVRSGKL
;
A
#
# COMPACT_ATOMS: atom_id res chain seq x y z
N MET A 1 -5.16 -18.82 -3.52
CA MET A 1 -4.58 -17.47 -3.42
C MET A 1 -3.87 -17.14 -4.73
N THR A 2 -3.70 -15.87 -5.04
CA THR A 2 -3.10 -15.31 -6.27
C THR A 2 -1.56 -15.38 -6.31
N GLY A 3 -0.94 -16.06 -5.33
CA GLY A 3 0.52 -16.25 -5.23
C GLY A 3 1.23 -15.13 -4.47
N GLU A 4 0.46 -14.23 -3.88
CA GLU A 4 0.91 -13.03 -3.17
C GLU A 4 1.21 -13.36 -1.72
N THR A 5 2.22 -12.70 -1.15
CA THR A 5 2.49 -12.73 0.29
C THR A 5 1.38 -11.98 1.03
N PHE A 6 0.91 -12.54 2.14
CA PHE A 6 -0.13 -11.91 2.95
C PHE A 6 0.48 -10.79 3.81
N GLN A 7 0.23 -9.56 3.38
CA GLN A 7 0.70 -8.34 3.99
C GLN A 7 -0.38 -7.25 3.82
N PRO A 8 -1.26 -7.09 4.83
CA PRO A 8 -2.42 -6.21 4.73
C PRO A 8 -2.06 -4.75 4.50
N ALA A 9 -2.93 -4.08 3.74
CA ALA A 9 -2.84 -2.65 3.47
C ALA A 9 -4.23 -2.04 3.31
N ARG A 10 -4.35 -0.77 3.66
CA ARG A 10 -5.53 0.08 3.45
C ARG A 10 -5.15 1.24 2.54
N ILE A 11 -5.97 1.47 1.52
CA ILE A 11 -5.83 2.61 0.60
C ILE A 11 -6.87 3.64 0.97
N TYR A 12 -6.42 4.81 1.39
CA TYR A 12 -7.26 5.92 1.78
C TYR A 12 -7.52 6.81 0.58
N TYR A 13 -8.77 6.85 0.16
CA TYR A 13 -9.23 7.73 -0.89
C TYR A 13 -9.93 8.94 -0.28
N LYS A 14 -9.42 10.13 -0.62
CA LYS A 14 -10.11 11.40 -0.33
C LYS A 14 -11.22 11.61 -1.36
N LEU A 15 -12.44 11.83 -0.90
CA LEU A 15 -13.59 12.21 -1.71
C LEU A 15 -13.64 13.73 -1.88
N PHE A 16 -13.91 14.18 -3.10
CA PHE A 16 -14.09 15.60 -3.42
C PHE A 16 -15.51 15.93 -3.89
N ASP A 17 -16.30 14.91 -4.18
CA ASP A 17 -17.65 15.00 -4.73
C ASP A 17 -18.55 13.97 -4.04
N GLU A 18 -19.86 14.06 -4.31
CA GLU A 18 -20.91 13.25 -3.71
C GLU A 18 -20.64 11.73 -3.82
N LYS A 19 -20.72 11.05 -2.67
CA LYS A 19 -20.62 9.60 -2.46
C LYS A 19 -21.45 8.79 -3.47
N GLU A 20 -22.60 9.34 -3.86
CA GLU A 20 -23.55 8.78 -4.81
C GLU A 20 -22.91 8.53 -6.18
N LYS A 21 -21.96 9.36 -6.60
CA LYS A 21 -21.24 9.18 -7.88
C LYS A 21 -20.31 7.97 -7.84
N ILE A 22 -19.62 7.75 -6.71
CA ILE A 22 -18.79 6.54 -6.51
C ILE A 22 -19.67 5.29 -6.50
N ILE A 23 -20.82 5.34 -5.81
CA ILE A 23 -21.78 4.24 -5.78
C ILE A 23 -22.28 3.91 -7.19
N LYS A 24 -22.64 4.92 -8.00
CA LYS A 24 -23.05 4.73 -9.40
C LYS A 24 -21.95 4.09 -10.26
N ILE A 25 -20.68 4.40 -10.00
CA ILE A 25 -19.55 3.75 -10.68
C ILE A 25 -19.48 2.28 -10.26
N PHE A 26 -19.50 1.98 -8.96
CA PHE A 26 -19.43 0.60 -8.46
C PHE A 26 -20.58 -0.27 -8.95
N LEU A 27 -21.80 0.26 -9.03
CA LEU A 27 -22.97 -0.45 -9.59
C LEU A 27 -22.79 -0.87 -11.06
N ARG A 28 -21.96 -0.17 -11.83
CA ARG A 28 -21.71 -0.46 -13.25
C ARG A 28 -20.57 -1.45 -13.47
N LEU A 29 -19.74 -1.69 -12.46
CA LEU A 29 -18.59 -2.58 -12.55
C LEU A 29 -19.01 -4.01 -12.18
N GLY A 30 -18.89 -4.93 -13.14
CA GLY A 30 -19.18 -6.33 -12.91
C GLY A 30 -18.26 -6.99 -11.87
N CYS A 31 -17.08 -6.44 -11.62
CA CYS A 31 -16.15 -6.88 -10.58
C CYS A 31 -16.52 -6.40 -9.17
N MET A 32 -17.55 -5.57 -9.01
CA MET A 32 -18.00 -5.08 -7.72
C MET A 32 -19.23 -5.84 -7.23
N TYR A 33 -19.36 -5.97 -5.92
CA TYR A 33 -20.53 -6.55 -5.26
C TYR A 33 -20.82 -5.78 -3.98
N PHE A 34 -22.07 -5.36 -3.76
CA PHE A 34 -22.46 -4.73 -2.51
C PHE A 34 -22.92 -5.79 -1.51
N ASP A 35 -22.18 -5.89 -0.40
CA ASP A 35 -22.52 -6.77 0.71
C ASP A 35 -23.38 -6.00 1.73
N LYS A 36 -24.69 -6.25 1.68
CA LYS A 36 -25.68 -5.61 2.56
C LYS A 36 -25.43 -5.91 4.04
N ARG A 37 -24.87 -7.08 4.37
CA ARG A 37 -24.68 -7.50 5.77
C ARG A 37 -23.69 -6.60 6.50
N TYR A 38 -22.67 -6.14 5.78
CA TYR A 38 -21.59 -5.33 6.32
C TYR A 38 -21.57 -3.90 5.76
N ASN A 39 -22.58 -3.54 4.96
CA ASN A 39 -22.69 -2.24 4.29
C ASN A 39 -21.39 -1.84 3.55
N GLN A 40 -20.79 -2.80 2.84
CA GLN A 40 -19.48 -2.65 2.21
C GLN A 40 -19.50 -3.09 0.75
N TRP A 41 -18.56 -2.57 -0.04
CA TRP A 41 -18.38 -2.99 -1.43
C TRP A 41 -17.21 -3.94 -1.55
N THR A 42 -17.43 -5.12 -2.11
CA THR A 42 -16.42 -6.14 -2.33
C THR A 42 -15.90 -6.06 -3.76
N TRP A 43 -14.60 -5.93 -3.91
CA TRP A 43 -13.90 -6.06 -5.19
C TRP A 43 -13.54 -7.53 -5.42
N LEU A 44 -14.11 -8.12 -6.46
CA LEU A 44 -14.01 -9.52 -6.81
C LEU A 44 -13.12 -9.70 -8.04
N TYR A 45 -12.30 -10.75 -8.05
CA TYR A 45 -11.49 -11.13 -9.21
C TYR A 45 -12.41 -11.76 -10.26
N ARG A 46 -13.19 -10.94 -10.99
CA ARG A 46 -14.08 -11.35 -12.08
C ARG A 46 -14.29 -10.18 -13.05
N ASN A 47 -14.92 -10.44 -14.20
CA ASN A 47 -15.26 -9.41 -15.19
C ASN A 47 -14.07 -8.48 -15.51
N GLU A 48 -14.18 -7.18 -15.30
CA GLU A 48 -13.15 -6.17 -15.56
C GLU A 48 -11.83 -6.49 -14.85
N ALA A 49 -11.91 -7.03 -13.64
CA ALA A 49 -10.74 -7.37 -12.83
C ALA A 49 -9.96 -8.58 -13.37
N LYS A 50 -10.52 -9.39 -14.29
CA LYS A 50 -9.79 -10.52 -14.92
C LYS A 50 -8.58 -10.07 -15.75
N LYS A 51 -8.53 -8.80 -16.15
CA LYS A 51 -7.41 -8.21 -16.90
C LYS A 51 -6.18 -7.93 -16.03
N LEU A 52 -6.31 -8.01 -14.71
CA LEU A 52 -5.21 -7.81 -13.77
C LEU A 52 -4.23 -8.97 -13.86
N LYS A 53 -2.96 -8.65 -14.10
CA LYS A 53 -1.88 -9.63 -14.19
C LYS A 53 -1.29 -9.89 -12.82
N PHE A 54 -1.81 -10.89 -12.10
CA PHE A 54 -1.19 -11.42 -10.88
C PHE A 54 -0.24 -12.58 -11.21
N LYS A 55 0.63 -12.98 -10.26
CA LYS A 55 1.49 -14.16 -10.39
C LYS A 55 0.71 -15.41 -10.81
N TYR A 56 -0.43 -15.67 -10.17
CA TYR A 56 -1.36 -16.71 -10.61
C TYR A 56 -2.58 -16.08 -11.31
N PRO A 57 -2.80 -16.36 -12.61
CA PRO A 57 -3.90 -15.78 -13.37
C PRO A 57 -5.26 -16.31 -12.88
N TYR A 58 -6.35 -15.62 -13.24
CA TYR A 58 -7.69 -16.03 -12.82
C TYR A 58 -8.03 -17.48 -13.22
N SER A 59 -7.59 -17.89 -14.42
CA SER A 59 -7.82 -19.23 -14.96
C SER A 59 -7.15 -20.35 -14.16
N SER A 60 -6.12 -20.05 -13.36
CA SER A 60 -5.44 -21.06 -12.53
C SER A 60 -6.05 -21.20 -11.14
N ILE A 61 -7.09 -20.44 -10.80
CA ILE A 61 -7.79 -20.54 -9.52
C ILE A 61 -8.82 -21.68 -9.61
N PRO A 62 -8.88 -22.63 -8.65
CA PRO A 62 -9.90 -23.67 -8.64
C PRO A 62 -11.33 -23.09 -8.62
N ARG A 63 -12.27 -23.71 -9.36
CA ARG A 63 -13.63 -23.17 -9.58
C ARG A 63 -14.38 -22.96 -8.27
N GLU A 64 -14.21 -23.87 -7.31
CA GLU A 64 -14.80 -23.82 -5.97
C GLU A 64 -14.30 -22.65 -5.12
N LYS A 65 -13.19 -22.01 -5.50
CA LYS A 65 -12.63 -20.82 -4.86
C LYS A 65 -12.92 -19.53 -5.65
N GLN A 66 -13.69 -19.59 -6.73
CA GLN A 66 -14.02 -18.42 -7.55
C GLN A 66 -15.40 -17.83 -7.21
N PRO A 67 -15.56 -16.49 -7.27
CA PRO A 67 -14.52 -15.48 -7.48
C PRO A 67 -13.74 -15.18 -6.19
N LEU A 68 -12.42 -14.96 -6.30
CA LEU A 68 -11.62 -14.50 -5.17
C LEU A 68 -11.97 -13.06 -4.79
N ILE A 69 -11.97 -12.76 -3.50
CA ILE A 69 -12.05 -11.40 -3.00
C ILE A 69 -10.67 -10.74 -3.13
N LEU A 70 -10.60 -9.64 -3.86
CA LEU A 70 -9.40 -8.81 -4.03
C LEU A 70 -9.30 -7.75 -2.94
N GLY A 71 -10.43 -7.17 -2.53
CA GLY A 71 -10.46 -6.19 -1.44
C GLY A 71 -11.89 -5.80 -1.06
N LYS A 72 -11.99 -4.97 -0.03
CA LYS A 72 -13.27 -4.44 0.48
C LYS A 72 -13.18 -2.93 0.66
N PHE A 73 -14.15 -2.20 0.12
CA PHE A 73 -14.32 -0.79 0.37
C PHE A 73 -15.31 -0.55 1.51
N SER A 74 -14.93 0.35 2.41
CA SER A 74 -15.80 0.89 3.44
C SER A 74 -15.76 2.42 3.41
N PHE A 75 -16.90 3.07 3.68
CA PHE A 75 -16.94 4.51 3.90
C PHE A 75 -16.64 4.77 5.38
N LYS A 76 -15.50 5.41 5.66
CA LYS A 76 -15.11 5.75 7.04
C LYS A 76 -15.71 7.07 7.48
N THR A 77 -15.78 8.04 6.58
CA THR A 77 -16.42 9.34 6.80
C THR A 77 -17.20 9.77 5.56
N LYS A 78 -17.79 10.97 5.58
CA LYS A 78 -18.42 11.57 4.38
C LYS A 78 -17.39 11.90 3.28
N ASP A 79 -16.15 12.17 3.66
CA ASP A 79 -15.09 12.65 2.77
C ASP A 79 -13.98 11.60 2.52
N GLU A 80 -14.15 10.39 3.06
CA GLU A 80 -13.14 9.34 3.00
C GLU A 80 -13.75 7.95 2.83
N PHE A 81 -13.22 7.21 1.86
CA PHE A 81 -13.48 5.78 1.72
C PHE A 81 -12.17 5.01 1.63
N VAL A 82 -12.17 3.81 2.20
CA VAL A 82 -10.97 3.01 2.40
C VAL A 82 -11.12 1.70 1.66
N LEU A 83 -10.12 1.34 0.86
CA LEU A 83 -10.00 0.00 0.27
C LEU A 83 -9.01 -0.84 1.08
N SER A 84 -9.52 -1.85 1.75
CA SER A 84 -8.72 -2.86 2.42
C SER A 84 -8.32 -3.98 1.46
N VAL A 85 -7.03 -4.30 1.42
CA VAL A 85 -6.45 -5.38 0.62
C VAL A 85 -5.44 -6.20 1.42
N ASN A 86 -5.16 -7.39 0.91
CA ASN A 86 -4.40 -8.42 1.62
C ASN A 86 -2.92 -8.50 1.21
N SER A 87 -2.48 -7.66 0.28
CA SER A 87 -1.11 -7.67 -0.25
C SER A 87 -0.74 -6.31 -0.86
N PHE A 88 0.55 -6.02 -0.92
CA PHE A 88 1.07 -4.84 -1.62
C PHE A 88 0.92 -4.92 -3.15
N GLU A 89 0.93 -6.13 -3.72
CA GLU A 89 0.63 -6.29 -5.14
C GLU A 89 -0.83 -5.88 -5.45
N ARG A 90 -1.80 -6.18 -4.58
CA ARG A 90 -3.17 -5.66 -4.71
C ARG A 90 -3.26 -4.16 -4.54
N VAL A 91 -2.44 -3.55 -3.67
CA VAL A 91 -2.41 -2.07 -3.51
C VAL A 91 -2.10 -1.41 -4.85
N THR A 92 -0.98 -1.80 -5.46
CA THR A 92 -0.51 -1.16 -6.70
C THR A 92 -1.47 -1.40 -7.85
N LYS A 93 -2.02 -2.62 -7.98
CA LYS A 93 -3.04 -2.93 -8.97
C LYS A 93 -4.35 -2.18 -8.73
N ALA A 94 -4.79 -2.06 -7.49
CA ALA A 94 -6.05 -1.38 -7.16
C ALA A 94 -5.98 0.11 -7.53
N ILE A 95 -4.91 0.81 -7.16
CA ILE A 95 -4.74 2.24 -7.46
C ILE A 95 -4.86 2.48 -8.97
N VAL A 96 -4.09 1.73 -9.77
CA VAL A 96 -4.11 1.86 -11.24
C VAL A 96 -5.45 1.41 -11.82
N PHE A 97 -6.03 0.32 -11.32
CA PHE A 97 -7.30 -0.19 -11.81
C PHE A 97 -8.43 0.82 -11.59
N PHE A 98 -8.59 1.32 -10.37
CA PHE A 98 -9.70 2.20 -10.03
C PHE A 98 -9.50 3.62 -10.55
N ASP A 99 -8.27 4.11 -10.78
CA ASP A 99 -8.07 5.42 -11.42
C ASP A 99 -8.67 5.49 -12.84
N ASN A 100 -8.74 4.35 -13.55
CA ASN A 100 -9.38 4.27 -14.86
C ASN A 100 -10.92 4.41 -14.81
N TYR A 101 -11.54 4.20 -13.66
CA TYR A 101 -13.01 4.24 -13.51
C TYR A 101 -13.49 5.39 -12.61
N ILE A 102 -12.71 5.72 -11.58
CA ILE A 102 -12.97 6.77 -10.62
C ILE A 102 -12.16 7.99 -11.04
N ARG A 103 -12.84 8.94 -11.70
CA ARG A 103 -12.21 10.18 -12.13
C ARG A 103 -11.63 10.92 -10.92
N LYS A 104 -10.43 11.50 -11.07
CA LYS A 104 -9.69 12.27 -10.04
C LYS A 104 -10.48 13.40 -9.38
N LYS A 105 -11.50 13.93 -10.07
CA LYS A 105 -12.40 14.95 -9.52
C LYS A 105 -13.40 14.43 -8.50
N PHE A 106 -13.61 13.11 -8.44
CA PHE A 106 -14.51 12.46 -7.49
C PHE A 106 -13.74 11.91 -6.30
N ALA A 107 -12.59 11.27 -6.56
CA ALA A 107 -11.73 10.76 -5.52
C ALA A 107 -10.27 10.66 -5.94
N LYS A 108 -9.37 10.68 -4.96
CA LYS A 108 -7.94 10.37 -5.14
C LYS A 108 -7.44 9.45 -4.04
N ALA A 109 -6.70 8.39 -4.41
CA ALA A 109 -5.93 7.57 -3.47
C ALA A 109 -4.71 8.37 -2.98
N LEU A 110 -4.75 8.94 -1.79
CA LEU A 110 -3.70 9.87 -1.31
C LEU A 110 -2.76 9.24 -0.29
N GLU A 111 -3.27 8.32 0.53
CA GLU A 111 -2.50 7.71 1.61
C GLU A 111 -2.69 6.19 1.63
N LEU A 112 -1.71 5.51 2.19
CA LEU A 112 -1.71 4.09 2.46
C LEU A 112 -1.39 3.87 3.92
N GLU A 113 -2.07 2.92 4.53
CA GLU A 113 -1.70 2.36 5.82
C GLU A 113 -1.34 0.90 5.61
N ILE A 114 -0.17 0.50 6.09
CA ILE A 114 0.41 -0.81 5.80
C ILE A 114 0.90 -1.47 7.08
N ILE A 115 0.89 -2.80 7.08
CA ILE A 115 1.55 -3.60 8.10
C ILE A 115 2.90 -4.06 7.54
N ASN A 116 4.00 -3.60 8.12
CA ASN A 116 5.37 -3.97 7.74
C ASN A 116 5.79 -5.35 8.31
N LYS A 117 4.86 -6.33 8.27
CA LYS A 117 5.08 -7.70 8.77
C LYS A 117 4.31 -8.70 7.91
N LEU A 118 4.93 -9.86 7.64
CA LEU A 118 4.23 -10.98 7.02
C LEU A 118 3.33 -11.67 8.05
N LEU A 119 2.14 -12.08 7.63
CA LEU A 119 1.17 -12.74 8.48
C LEU A 119 0.87 -14.14 7.92
N ASP A 120 0.67 -15.12 8.81
CA ASP A 120 0.26 -16.46 8.40
C ASP A 120 -1.21 -16.46 7.98
N VAL A 121 -1.48 -17.10 6.84
CA VAL A 121 -2.82 -17.26 6.26
C VAL A 121 -3.60 -18.38 6.95
N SER A 122 -2.91 -19.34 7.58
CA SER A 122 -3.51 -20.56 8.13
C SER A 122 -4.30 -20.35 9.44
N ALA A 123 -4.22 -19.18 10.06
CA ALA A 123 -4.76 -18.93 11.40
C ALA A 123 -6.14 -18.25 11.45
N SER A 124 -6.80 -17.95 10.31
CA SER A 124 -8.15 -17.36 10.37
C SER A 124 -9.00 -17.69 9.15
N ASP A 125 -10.23 -18.15 9.36
CA ASP A 125 -11.26 -18.23 8.31
C ASP A 125 -11.81 -16.85 7.91
N ASN A 126 -11.36 -15.77 8.57
CA ASN A 126 -11.82 -14.39 8.42
C ASN A 126 -10.72 -13.43 7.92
N LEU A 127 -9.85 -13.87 7.00
CA LEU A 127 -8.70 -13.15 6.39
C LEU A 127 -8.97 -11.78 5.75
N LEU A 128 -10.18 -11.24 5.88
CA LEU A 128 -10.63 -10.00 5.25
C LEU A 128 -11.18 -8.99 6.25
N ASP A 129 -11.10 -9.26 7.55
CA ASP A 129 -11.25 -8.19 8.53
C ASP A 129 -9.88 -7.59 8.83
N THR A 130 -9.38 -6.83 7.84
CA THR A 130 -8.16 -6.06 8.02
C THR A 130 -8.29 -5.10 9.20
N ASP A 131 -9.50 -4.71 9.57
CA ASP A 131 -9.70 -3.73 10.64
C ASP A 131 -9.24 -4.29 11.99
N VAL A 132 -9.59 -5.54 12.29
CA VAL A 132 -9.06 -6.26 13.46
C VAL A 132 -7.53 -6.34 13.45
N LEU A 133 -6.90 -6.51 12.29
CA LEU A 133 -5.44 -6.59 12.19
C LEU A 133 -4.78 -5.25 12.47
N PHE A 134 -5.29 -4.16 11.90
CA PHE A 134 -4.76 -2.82 12.16
C PHE A 134 -5.01 -2.38 13.62
N ASP A 135 -6.17 -2.70 14.19
CA ASP A 135 -6.48 -2.40 15.60
C ASP A 135 -5.55 -3.17 16.55
N LYS A 136 -5.17 -4.41 16.21
CA LYS A 136 -4.25 -5.24 16.99
C LYS A 136 -2.85 -4.64 17.11
N TYR A 137 -2.34 -4.02 16.04
CA TYR A 137 -0.95 -3.52 16.01
C TYR A 137 -0.84 -2.04 16.41
N GLY A 138 -1.96 -1.38 16.68
CA GLY A 138 -1.99 -0.01 17.20
C GLY A 138 -2.00 1.07 16.11
N PRO A 139 -2.00 2.36 16.53
CA PRO A 139 -2.12 3.47 15.59
C PRO A 139 -0.91 3.52 14.63
N PRO A 140 -1.12 3.96 13.39
CA PRO A 140 -0.04 4.05 12.42
C PRO A 140 0.98 5.11 12.82
N HIS A 141 2.26 4.79 12.65
CA HIS A 141 3.28 5.81 12.59
C HIS A 141 3.12 6.61 11.29
N LYS A 142 2.67 7.85 11.40
CA LYS A 142 2.54 8.76 10.26
C LYS A 142 3.85 9.49 10.02
N ILE A 143 4.40 9.34 8.82
CA ILE A 143 5.50 10.20 8.37
C ILE A 143 4.88 11.44 7.74
N ASP A 144 5.08 12.60 8.34
CA ASP A 144 4.66 13.86 7.73
C ASP A 144 5.67 14.28 6.66
N PRO A 145 5.28 14.29 5.36
CA PRO A 145 6.19 14.66 4.28
C PRO A 145 6.70 16.10 4.41
N GLU A 146 5.89 17.01 4.95
CA GLU A 146 6.29 18.42 5.12
C GLU A 146 7.40 18.54 6.15
N THR A 147 7.29 17.81 7.27
CA THR A 147 8.34 17.73 8.29
C THR A 147 9.63 17.13 7.70
N VAL A 148 9.56 16.03 6.95
CA VAL A 148 10.76 15.42 6.34
C VAL A 148 11.44 16.35 5.34
N ILE A 149 10.65 17.01 4.48
CA ILE A 149 11.16 17.98 3.50
C ILE A 149 11.81 19.16 4.21
N LYS A 150 11.17 19.68 5.26
CA LYS A 150 11.72 20.75 6.10
C LYS A 150 13.05 20.34 6.72
N ASP A 151 13.13 19.16 7.31
CA ASP A 151 14.36 18.62 7.89
C ASP A 151 15.48 18.52 6.85
N PHE A 152 15.15 18.10 5.62
CA PHE A 152 16.11 18.03 4.52
C PHE A 152 16.61 19.43 4.10
N TYR A 153 15.71 20.40 3.96
CA TYR A 153 16.09 21.78 3.64
C TYR A 153 16.94 22.42 4.74
N GLU A 154 16.53 22.28 6.00
CA GLU A 154 17.29 22.78 7.15
C GLU A 154 18.65 22.10 7.27
N THR A 155 18.75 20.81 6.92
CA THR A 155 20.01 20.08 6.91
C THR A 155 20.91 20.51 5.76
N ALA A 156 20.36 20.71 4.56
CA ALA A 156 21.11 21.23 3.42
C ALA A 156 21.68 22.64 3.72
N ALA A 157 20.91 23.49 4.37
CA ALA A 157 21.30 24.86 4.73
C ALA A 157 22.47 24.93 5.74
N LYS A 158 22.76 23.82 6.45
CA LYS A 158 23.92 23.72 7.36
C LYS A 158 25.24 23.51 6.62
N GLY A 159 25.24 23.28 5.30
CA GLY A 159 26.46 23.18 4.49
C GLY A 159 27.02 24.56 4.14
N LYS A 160 28.36 24.71 4.13
CA LYS A 160 29.01 25.95 3.68
C LYS A 160 28.96 26.09 2.16
N THR A 161 28.88 24.95 1.44
CA THR A 161 28.66 24.88 0.00
C THR A 161 27.46 24.00 -0.32
N LYS A 162 26.99 24.04 -1.58
CA LYS A 162 25.88 23.20 -2.04
C LYS A 162 26.22 21.71 -1.94
N GLU A 163 27.45 21.34 -2.29
CA GLU A 163 27.94 19.96 -2.23
C GLU A 163 28.01 19.46 -0.78
N GLU A 164 28.48 20.30 0.16
CA GLU A 164 28.47 19.97 1.59
C GLU A 164 27.04 19.82 2.12
N GLY A 165 26.11 20.68 1.67
CA GLY A 165 24.69 20.57 2.02
C GLY A 165 24.06 19.26 1.54
N ILE A 166 24.31 18.87 0.29
CA ILE A 166 23.84 17.59 -0.28
C ILE A 166 24.42 16.41 0.50
N ALA A 167 25.71 16.43 0.82
CA ALA A 167 26.35 15.38 1.61
C ALA A 167 25.71 15.23 3.00
N LYS A 168 25.35 16.34 3.66
CA LYS A 168 24.64 16.31 4.96
C LYS A 168 23.24 15.73 4.85
N VAL A 169 22.48 16.08 3.80
CA VAL A 169 21.15 15.47 3.55
C VAL A 169 21.29 13.97 3.30
N TYR A 170 22.31 13.55 2.56
CA TYR A 170 22.59 12.14 2.33
C TYR A 170 22.89 11.38 3.63
N LEU A 171 23.69 11.96 4.54
CA LEU A 171 23.96 11.37 5.86
C LEU A 171 22.69 11.26 6.72
N LEU A 172 21.86 12.31 6.74
CA LEU A 172 20.56 12.26 7.43
C LEU A 172 19.66 11.16 6.86
N TYR A 173 19.60 11.05 5.54
CA TYR A 173 18.87 9.97 4.88
C TYR A 173 19.41 8.59 5.28
N GLN A 174 20.73 8.41 5.33
CA GLN A 174 21.34 7.17 5.81
C GLN A 174 20.92 6.84 7.25
N GLU A 175 20.99 7.81 8.17
CA GLU A 175 20.56 7.63 9.55
C GLU A 175 19.09 7.25 9.67
N LEU A 176 18.21 7.90 8.91
CA LEU A 176 16.77 7.58 8.89
C LEU A 176 16.52 6.18 8.30
N SER A 177 17.23 5.80 7.25
CA SER A 177 17.07 4.50 6.57
C SER A 177 17.54 3.31 7.41
N LYS A 178 18.44 3.54 8.39
CA LYS A 178 18.92 2.55 9.36
C LYS A 178 17.95 2.31 10.51
N LYS A 179 16.86 3.09 10.61
CA LYS A 179 15.82 2.82 11.61
C LYS A 179 14.96 1.65 11.15
N SER A 180 14.60 0.78 12.09
CA SER A 180 13.64 -0.28 11.82
C SER A 180 12.29 0.32 11.41
N LEU A 181 11.59 -0.36 10.50
CA LEU A 181 10.28 0.07 10.05
C LEU A 181 9.26 -0.08 11.18
N PRO A 182 8.38 0.91 11.40
CA PRO A 182 7.27 0.74 12.33
C PRO A 182 6.35 -0.38 11.84
N ILE A 183 5.77 -1.14 12.77
CA ILE A 183 4.87 -2.26 12.43
C ILE A 183 3.68 -1.78 11.60
N VAL A 184 3.07 -0.66 12.00
CA VAL A 184 2.01 0.00 11.23
C VAL A 184 2.54 1.36 10.78
N GLU A 185 2.46 1.63 9.48
CA GLU A 185 2.97 2.85 8.88
C GLU A 185 1.89 3.49 7.99
N ARG A 186 1.75 4.82 8.05
CA ARG A 186 0.93 5.58 7.10
C ARG A 186 1.82 6.46 6.22
N ILE A 187 1.78 6.20 4.92
CA ILE A 187 2.61 6.83 3.89
C ILE A 187 1.76 7.45 2.78
N PRO A 188 2.21 8.54 2.12
CA PRO A 188 1.54 9.05 0.94
C PRO A 188 1.69 8.09 -0.25
N THR A 189 0.71 8.04 -1.14
CA THR A 189 0.81 7.27 -2.39
C THR A 189 1.70 7.95 -3.42
N ASN A 190 1.68 9.29 -3.45
CA ASN A 190 2.25 10.15 -4.51
C ASN A 190 1.92 9.69 -5.94
N TYR A 191 0.83 8.94 -6.11
CA TYR A 191 0.50 8.27 -7.37
C TYR A 191 0.19 9.27 -8.48
N TYR A 192 -0.43 10.41 -8.14
CA TYR A 192 -0.88 11.40 -9.12
C TYR A 192 0.25 12.29 -9.62
N GLU A 193 1.33 12.38 -8.84
CA GLU A 193 2.51 13.21 -9.08
C GLU A 193 3.64 12.38 -9.71
N SER A 194 3.88 11.17 -9.20
CA SER A 194 5.04 10.33 -9.54
C SER A 194 4.69 9.05 -10.30
N GLY A 195 3.41 8.75 -10.49
CA GLY A 195 2.95 7.47 -11.03
C GLY A 195 3.13 6.30 -10.06
N ILE A 196 2.84 5.08 -10.52
CA ILE A 196 2.79 3.90 -9.64
C ILE A 196 4.17 3.33 -9.27
N SER A 197 5.18 3.54 -10.11
CA SER A 197 6.49 2.88 -10.00
C SER A 197 7.22 3.22 -8.71
N GLN A 198 7.18 4.48 -8.27
CA GLN A 198 7.83 4.91 -7.03
C GLN A 198 7.21 4.21 -5.80
N LEU A 199 5.88 4.21 -5.73
CA LEU A 199 5.16 3.52 -4.67
C LEU A 199 5.47 2.01 -4.69
N GLN A 200 5.45 1.39 -5.86
CA GLN A 200 5.77 -0.02 -6.02
C GLN A 200 7.18 -0.36 -5.53
N GLY A 201 8.18 0.46 -5.86
CA GLY A 201 9.55 0.30 -5.35
C GLY A 201 9.61 0.38 -3.82
N GLY A 202 8.94 1.37 -3.23
CA GLY A 202 8.88 1.55 -1.77
C GLY A 202 8.18 0.41 -1.03
N LEU A 203 7.12 -0.17 -1.61
CA LEU A 203 6.43 -1.34 -1.07
C LEU A 203 7.27 -2.62 -1.22
N ASN A 204 7.99 -2.77 -2.33
CA ASN A 204 8.88 -3.92 -2.56
C ASN A 204 10.00 -3.97 -1.51
N LEU A 205 10.65 -2.84 -1.22
CA LEU A 205 11.68 -2.77 -0.18
C LEU A 205 11.13 -3.21 1.18
N ARG A 206 9.95 -2.72 1.56
CA ARG A 206 9.27 -3.11 2.81
C ARG A 206 8.91 -4.59 2.84
N GLN A 207 8.48 -5.16 1.71
CA GLN A 207 8.19 -6.58 1.60
C GLN A 207 9.45 -7.44 1.73
N ILE A 208 10.59 -7.01 1.18
CA ILE A 208 11.88 -7.71 1.34
C ILE A 208 12.29 -7.72 2.81
N VAL A 209 12.24 -6.57 3.50
CA VAL A 209 12.54 -6.47 4.93
C VAL A 209 11.61 -7.39 5.74
N ALA A 210 10.30 -7.33 5.49
CA ALA A 210 9.33 -8.20 6.18
C ALA A 210 9.59 -9.70 5.94
N TYR A 211 10.02 -10.09 4.74
CA TYR A 211 10.39 -11.47 4.42
C TYR A 211 11.66 -11.92 5.13
N ARG A 212 12.70 -11.06 5.19
CA ARG A 212 13.93 -11.34 5.92
C ARG A 212 13.66 -11.49 7.42
N HIS A 213 12.85 -10.59 8.01
CA HIS A 213 12.40 -10.68 9.40
C HIS A 213 11.65 -11.98 9.67
N TRP A 214 10.77 -12.39 8.74
CA TRP A 214 10.04 -13.66 8.83
C TRP A 214 10.98 -14.88 8.87
N ASN A 215 12.11 -14.81 8.17
CA ASN A 215 13.13 -15.88 8.15
C ASN A 215 14.16 -15.80 9.29
N GLY A 216 13.99 -14.87 10.24
CA GLY A 216 14.82 -14.75 11.44
C GLY A 216 15.88 -13.65 11.41
N GLU A 217 16.05 -12.92 10.31
CA GLU A 217 16.98 -11.78 10.22
C GLU A 217 16.30 -10.50 10.77
N THR A 218 16.16 -10.34 12.10
CA THR A 218 15.28 -9.31 12.71
C THR A 218 15.81 -7.87 12.69
N ASP A 219 17.13 -7.70 12.54
CA ASP A 219 17.77 -6.37 12.63
C ASP A 219 17.99 -5.70 11.28
N ILE A 220 17.62 -6.37 10.18
CA ILE A 220 17.80 -5.84 8.82
C ILE A 220 16.84 -4.68 8.55
N THR A 221 17.36 -3.66 7.86
CA THR A 221 16.66 -2.41 7.58
C THR A 221 16.56 -2.17 6.08
N VAL A 222 15.79 -1.15 5.68
CA VAL A 222 15.73 -0.74 4.26
C VAL A 222 17.11 -0.32 3.75
N HIS A 223 17.93 0.30 4.60
CA HIS A 223 19.31 0.68 4.27
C HIS A 223 20.14 -0.53 3.82
N ASP A 224 20.09 -1.62 4.59
CA ASP A 224 20.88 -2.82 4.33
C ASP A 224 20.48 -3.46 2.98
N ILE A 225 19.18 -3.47 2.66
CA ILE A 225 18.68 -3.96 1.37
C ILE A 225 19.19 -3.10 0.20
N ILE A 226 19.21 -1.78 0.37
CA ILE A 226 19.72 -0.85 -0.67
C ILE A 226 21.23 -1.06 -0.85
N GLU A 227 22.01 -1.13 0.24
CA GLU A 227 23.45 -1.38 0.15
C GLU A 227 23.77 -2.73 -0.53
N GLU A 228 23.02 -3.80 -0.20
CA GLU A 228 23.18 -5.13 -0.83
C GLU A 228 22.92 -5.05 -2.35
N ALA A 229 21.87 -4.34 -2.76
CA ALA A 229 21.53 -4.17 -4.16
C ALA A 229 22.58 -3.34 -4.94
N VAL A 230 23.14 -2.29 -4.33
CA VAL A 230 24.24 -1.50 -4.91
C VAL A 230 25.51 -2.34 -5.05
N ARG A 231 25.89 -3.08 -3.99
CA ARG A 231 27.10 -3.94 -4.01
C ARG A 231 26.99 -5.08 -5.03
N SER A 232 25.78 -5.58 -5.27
CA SER A 232 25.53 -6.67 -6.23
C SER A 232 25.27 -6.21 -7.66
N GLY A 233 25.30 -4.89 -7.94
CA GLY A 233 25.06 -4.33 -9.29
C GLY A 233 23.64 -4.54 -9.81
N LYS A 234 22.66 -4.69 -8.91
CA LYS A 234 21.24 -4.91 -9.23
C LYS A 234 20.39 -3.63 -9.21
N LEU A 235 21.04 -2.49 -8.98
CA LEU A 235 20.49 -1.13 -9.06
C LEU A 235 21.18 -0.35 -10.18
#